data_AF-A0A6L7WRY1-F1
#
_entry.id   AF-A0A6L7WRY1-F1
#
_cell.length_a   1.000
_cell.length_b   1.000
_cell.length_c   1.000
_cell.angle_alpha   90.00
_cell.angle_beta   90.00
_cell.angle_gamma   90.00
#
_symmetry.space_group_name_H-M   'P 1'
#
loop_
_entity.id
_entity.type
_entity.pdbx_description
1 polymer ?
#
loop_
_entity_poly.entity_id
_entity_poly.type
_entity_poly.pdbx_seq_one_letter_code
_entity_poly.pdbx_strand_id
1 'polypeptide(L)'
;VATGAEVYYLGIDEYGAEARELANRDGRYLPVSGGGFREIDVIPWELAQVRHLAPSADLAEFVGDELRLRVPMSPRPVQQAPFRVLVGANMPAILVEMGFISNPEQEREMGQPGFQTRVAEAIVAGVVRFRDYLATYPYAPDEETAADPGDAAPAGAAQDPQRRD
;
A
#
# COMPACT_ATOMS: atom_id res chain seq x y z
N VAL A 1 -19.89 -18.66 -16.96
CA VAL A 1 -20.22 -17.23 -16.72
C VAL A 1 -19.54 -16.83 -15.42
N ALA A 2 -18.83 -15.71 -15.39
CA ALA A 2 -18.21 -15.21 -14.15
C ALA A 2 -19.30 -14.83 -13.14
N THR A 3 -19.06 -15.10 -11.86
CA THR A 3 -20.07 -14.88 -10.81
C THR A 3 -19.42 -14.70 -9.45
N GLY A 4 -19.99 -13.80 -8.66
CA GLY A 4 -19.69 -13.61 -7.25
C GLY A 4 -18.77 -12.42 -7.04
N ALA A 5 -18.74 -11.92 -5.81
CA ALA A 5 -17.80 -10.88 -5.43
C ALA A 5 -16.37 -11.44 -5.29
N GLU A 6 -15.40 -10.58 -5.55
CA GLU A 6 -13.96 -10.86 -5.54
C GLU A 6 -13.22 -9.68 -4.90
N VAL A 7 -12.12 -9.97 -4.22
CA VAL A 7 -11.25 -9.00 -3.57
C VAL A 7 -9.84 -9.22 -4.09
N TYR A 8 -9.20 -8.13 -4.48
CA TYR A 8 -7.88 -8.14 -5.07
C TYR A 8 -6.92 -7.28 -4.27
N TYR A 9 -5.69 -7.74 -4.14
CA TYR A 9 -4.55 -6.94 -3.69
C TYR A 9 -3.44 -6.99 -4.74
N LEU A 10 -2.46 -6.10 -4.62
CA LEU A 10 -1.40 -5.96 -5.62
C LEU A 10 -0.61 -7.27 -5.76
N GLY A 11 -0.59 -7.82 -6.98
CA GLY A 11 0.32 -8.89 -7.37
C GLY A 11 1.54 -8.31 -8.06
N ILE A 12 2.74 -8.55 -7.51
CA ILE A 12 4.00 -8.03 -8.06
C ILE A 12 4.64 -8.97 -9.07
N ASP A 13 4.13 -10.18 -9.30
CA ASP A 13 4.83 -11.19 -10.09
C ASP A 13 5.08 -10.80 -11.56
N GLU A 14 4.22 -9.96 -12.15
CA GLU A 14 4.43 -9.40 -13.50
C GLU A 14 5.47 -8.27 -13.56
N TYR A 15 5.77 -7.60 -12.44
CA TYR A 15 6.70 -6.46 -12.33
C TYR A 15 7.97 -6.78 -11.49
N GLY A 16 7.94 -7.86 -10.72
CA GLY A 16 8.82 -8.12 -9.59
C GLY A 16 10.12 -8.84 -9.92
N ALA A 17 10.20 -9.52 -11.07
CA ALA A 17 11.45 -10.10 -11.54
C ALA A 17 12.46 -9.00 -11.89
N GLU A 18 12.04 -8.03 -12.70
CA GLU A 18 12.87 -6.88 -13.09
C GLU A 18 13.15 -5.95 -11.91
N ALA A 19 12.15 -5.66 -11.06
CA ALA A 19 12.33 -4.82 -9.89
C ALA A 19 13.25 -5.44 -8.83
N ARG A 20 13.20 -6.77 -8.58
CA ARG A 20 14.15 -7.47 -7.69
C ARG A 20 15.56 -7.50 -8.27
N GLU A 21 15.70 -7.61 -9.59
CA GLU A 21 17.01 -7.53 -10.23
C GLU A 21 17.61 -6.12 -10.11
N LEU A 22 16.78 -5.07 -10.24
CA LEU A 22 17.19 -3.68 -10.06
C LEU A 22 17.51 -3.35 -8.60
N ALA A 23 16.75 -3.91 -7.65
CA ALA A 23 16.98 -3.81 -6.20
C ALA A 23 18.37 -4.29 -5.79
N ASN A 24 18.80 -5.38 -6.41
CA ASN A 24 20.02 -6.10 -6.07
C ASN A 24 21.24 -5.54 -6.82
N ARG A 25 21.06 -4.50 -7.65
CA ARG A 25 22.13 -3.80 -8.36
C ARG A 25 22.55 -2.54 -7.59
N ASP A 26 23.45 -2.74 -6.63
CA ASP A 26 24.38 -1.78 -6.00
C ASP A 26 23.92 -0.32 -5.75
N GLY A 27 24.05 0.12 -4.50
CA GLY A 27 23.79 1.50 -4.07
C GLY A 27 24.55 2.54 -4.89
N ARG A 28 23.89 3.67 -5.22
CA ARG A 28 24.51 4.75 -6.00
C ARG A 28 25.21 5.73 -5.06
N TYR A 29 26.51 5.93 -5.27
CA TYR A 29 27.28 6.97 -4.59
C TYR A 29 27.02 8.33 -5.25
N LEU A 30 26.32 9.23 -4.53
CA LEU A 30 26.14 10.61 -4.98
C LEU A 30 27.08 11.55 -4.22
N PRO A 31 27.81 12.44 -4.91
CA PRO A 31 28.61 13.47 -4.26
C PRO A 31 27.69 14.53 -3.64
N VAL A 32 27.96 14.88 -2.38
CA VAL A 32 27.24 15.96 -1.69
C VAL A 32 28.02 17.27 -1.78
N SER A 33 27.28 18.38 -1.93
CA SER A 33 27.88 19.72 -1.92
C SER A 33 28.43 20.00 -0.52
N GLY A 34 29.75 19.96 -0.39
CA GLY A 34 30.47 19.99 0.90
C GLY A 34 31.68 19.05 0.94
N GLY A 35 31.79 18.13 -0.02
CA GLY A 35 32.86 17.13 -0.08
C GLY A 35 32.48 15.87 0.69
N GLY A 36 32.38 14.75 -0.03
CA GLY A 36 31.95 13.45 0.50
C GLY A 36 30.98 12.75 -0.45
N PHE A 37 30.77 11.46 -0.22
CA PHE A 37 29.80 10.64 -0.95
C PHE A 37 28.75 10.14 0.03
N ARG A 38 27.47 10.22 -0.36
CA ARG A 38 26.39 9.50 0.31
C ARG A 38 26.05 8.30 -0.56
N GLU A 39 26.07 7.12 0.05
CA GLU A 39 25.49 5.91 -0.53
C GLU A 39 23.97 6.04 -0.41
N ILE A 40 23.29 6.06 -1.55
CA ILE A 40 21.83 6.08 -1.62
C ILE A 40 21.41 4.76 -2.26
N ASP A 41 20.64 3.99 -1.51
CA ASP A 41 19.89 2.87 -2.05
C ASP A 41 18.80 3.43 -2.97
N VAL A 42 18.93 3.21 -4.28
CA VAL A 42 17.87 3.56 -5.22
C VAL A 42 16.83 2.45 -5.12
N ILE A 43 15.92 2.59 -4.16
CA ILE A 43 14.78 1.68 -4.03
C ILE A 43 13.83 2.00 -5.19
N PRO A 44 13.63 1.08 -6.16
CA PRO A 44 12.60 1.22 -7.18
C PRO A 44 11.26 1.49 -6.49
N TRP A 45 10.44 2.38 -7.05
CA TRP A 45 9.13 2.75 -6.48
C TRP A 45 8.22 1.53 -6.18
N GLU A 46 8.42 0.43 -6.91
CA GLU A 46 7.75 -0.86 -6.71
C GLU A 46 8.20 -1.61 -5.45
N LEU A 47 9.46 -1.47 -5.03
CA LEU A 47 9.96 -2.07 -3.79
C LEU A 47 9.54 -1.30 -2.54
N ALA A 48 9.34 0.02 -2.64
CA ALA A 48 8.74 0.81 -1.57
C ALA A 48 7.36 0.25 -1.16
N GLN A 49 6.63 -0.32 -2.12
CA GLN A 49 5.28 -0.87 -1.93
C GLN A 49 5.25 -2.31 -1.40
N VAL A 50 6.35 -3.06 -1.52
CA VAL A 50 6.45 -4.45 -1.01
C VAL A 50 6.05 -4.53 0.46
N ARG A 51 6.34 -3.47 1.20
CA ARG A 51 6.07 -3.35 2.63
C ARG A 51 4.57 -3.37 2.95
N HIS A 52 3.72 -2.83 2.06
CA HIS A 52 2.27 -2.84 2.21
C HIS A 52 1.59 -4.08 1.62
N LEU A 53 2.32 -4.99 0.97
CA LEU A 53 1.73 -6.20 0.38
C LEU A 53 1.11 -7.12 1.44
N ALA A 54 1.86 -7.44 2.50
CA ALA A 54 1.36 -8.30 3.55
C ALA A 54 0.14 -7.70 4.29
N PRO A 55 0.19 -6.43 4.75
CA PRO A 55 -1.01 -5.76 5.27
C PRO A 55 -2.18 -5.66 4.29
N SER A 56 -1.92 -5.54 2.96
CA SER A 56 -2.98 -5.52 1.95
C SER A 56 -3.62 -6.90 1.79
N ALA A 57 -2.83 -7.97 1.87
CA ALA A 57 -3.34 -9.34 1.90
C ALA A 57 -4.21 -9.57 3.15
N ASP A 58 -3.75 -9.14 4.33
CA ASP A 58 -4.54 -9.22 5.56
C ASP A 58 -5.86 -8.44 5.44
N LEU A 59 -5.82 -7.20 4.94
CA LEU A 59 -7.01 -6.41 4.67
C LEU A 59 -7.96 -7.10 3.69
N ALA A 60 -7.43 -7.71 2.63
CA ALA A 60 -8.21 -8.45 1.64
C ALA A 60 -8.92 -9.66 2.26
N GLU A 61 -8.25 -10.41 3.13
CA GLU A 61 -8.85 -11.53 3.86
C GLU A 61 -9.96 -11.06 4.82
N PHE A 62 -9.71 -10.02 5.63
CA PHE A 62 -10.74 -9.49 6.53
C PHE A 62 -12.00 -9.00 5.79
N VAL A 63 -11.82 -8.30 4.67
CA VAL A 63 -12.95 -7.84 3.86
C VAL A 63 -13.62 -9.00 3.12
N GLY A 64 -12.84 -9.94 2.58
CA GLY A 64 -13.33 -11.13 1.90
C GLY A 64 -14.17 -12.04 2.80
N ASP A 65 -13.76 -12.21 4.05
CA ASP A 65 -14.51 -12.98 5.06
C ASP A 65 -15.85 -12.34 5.38
N GLU A 66 -15.88 -11.02 5.59
CA GLU A 66 -17.13 -10.31 5.88
C GLU A 66 -18.07 -10.26 4.67
N LEU A 67 -17.54 -10.21 3.45
CA LEU A 67 -18.33 -10.31 2.22
C LEU A 67 -18.95 -11.70 2.07
N ARG A 68 -18.19 -12.76 2.35
CA ARG A 68 -18.68 -14.16 2.27
C ARG A 68 -19.89 -14.43 3.15
N LEU A 69 -20.05 -13.70 4.25
CA LEU A 69 -21.21 -13.82 5.14
C LEU A 69 -22.48 -13.14 4.60
N ARG A 70 -22.36 -12.26 3.61
CA ARG A 70 -23.44 -11.32 3.21
C ARG A 70 -23.79 -11.36 1.73
N VAL A 71 -22.87 -11.79 0.87
CA VAL A 71 -23.06 -11.85 -0.59
C VAL A 71 -22.44 -13.12 -1.19
N PRO A 72 -22.95 -13.59 -2.34
CA PRO A 72 -22.31 -14.68 -3.08
C PRO A 72 -20.89 -14.30 -3.50
N MET A 73 -19.94 -15.20 -3.24
CA MET A 73 -18.53 -15.02 -3.58
C MET A 73 -18.11 -15.92 -4.74
N SER A 74 -17.10 -15.48 -5.49
CA SER A 74 -16.44 -16.33 -6.49
C SER A 74 -15.73 -17.52 -5.82
N PRO A 75 -15.52 -18.64 -6.52
CA PRO A 75 -14.72 -19.77 -6.01
C PRO A 75 -13.28 -19.38 -5.63
N ARG A 76 -12.75 -18.28 -6.19
CA ARG A 76 -11.45 -17.70 -5.83
C ARG A 76 -11.66 -16.24 -5.38
N PRO A 77 -12.15 -16.02 -4.16
CA PRO A 77 -12.67 -14.73 -3.74
C PRO A 77 -11.60 -13.72 -3.34
N VAL A 78 -10.39 -14.17 -3.00
CA VAL A 78 -9.26 -13.30 -2.67
C VAL A 78 -8.10 -13.66 -3.59
N GLN A 79 -7.60 -12.69 -4.36
CA GLN A 79 -6.62 -12.92 -5.43
C GLN A 79 -5.58 -11.80 -5.50
N GLN A 80 -4.40 -12.14 -6.02
CA GLN A 80 -3.39 -11.16 -6.42
C GLN A 80 -3.60 -10.77 -7.87
N ALA A 81 -3.50 -9.47 -8.17
CA ALA A 81 -3.56 -8.98 -9.53
C ALA A 81 -2.74 -7.69 -9.73
N PRO A 82 -2.18 -7.48 -10.92
CA PRO A 82 -1.34 -6.33 -11.26
C PRO A 82 -2.18 -5.06 -11.56
N PHE A 83 -3.15 -4.73 -10.69
CA PHE A 83 -4.03 -3.60 -10.90
C PHE A 83 -3.30 -2.28 -10.68
N ARG A 84 -3.22 -1.48 -11.75
CA ARG A 84 -2.57 -0.15 -11.72
C ARG A 84 -3.12 0.79 -10.64
N VAL A 85 -4.40 0.68 -10.28
CA VAL A 85 -5.00 1.50 -9.22
C VAL A 85 -4.45 1.18 -7.82
N LEU A 86 -3.90 -0.02 -7.64
CA LEU A 86 -3.24 -0.44 -6.39
C LEU A 86 -1.75 -0.07 -6.39
N VAL A 87 -1.19 0.30 -7.54
CA VAL A 87 0.21 0.74 -7.67
C VAL A 87 0.35 2.14 -7.11
N GLY A 88 1.34 2.35 -6.25
CA GLY A 88 1.67 3.65 -5.65
C GLY A 88 0.87 3.99 -4.40
N ALA A 89 0.05 3.07 -3.89
CA ALA A 89 -0.60 3.24 -2.60
C ALA A 89 0.45 3.20 -1.47
N ASN A 90 0.62 4.32 -0.76
CA ASN A 90 1.49 4.42 0.42
C ASN A 90 0.81 3.93 1.70
N MET A 91 -0.08 2.95 1.57
CA MET A 91 -0.88 2.34 2.62
C MET A 91 -1.43 1.00 2.12
N PRO A 92 -1.90 0.11 3.03
CA PRO A 92 -2.58 -1.13 2.62
C PRO A 92 -3.77 -0.83 1.70
N ALA A 93 -3.87 -1.53 0.58
CA ALA A 93 -4.87 -1.23 -0.45
C ALA A 93 -5.43 -2.50 -1.11
N ILE A 94 -6.73 -2.50 -1.37
CA ILE A 94 -7.45 -3.58 -2.03
C ILE A 94 -8.42 -3.02 -3.08
N LEU A 95 -8.77 -3.84 -4.07
CA LEU A 95 -9.86 -3.60 -5.01
C LEU A 95 -10.97 -4.61 -4.73
N VAL A 96 -12.20 -4.14 -4.60
CA VAL A 96 -13.38 -5.00 -4.38
C VAL A 96 -14.23 -4.99 -5.64
N GLU A 97 -14.39 -6.15 -6.27
CA GLU A 97 -15.39 -6.39 -7.29
C GLU A 97 -16.64 -6.96 -6.63
N MET A 98 -17.76 -6.25 -6.71
CA MET A 98 -19.02 -6.66 -6.08
C MET A 98 -19.85 -7.65 -6.92
N GLY A 99 -19.47 -7.87 -8.18
CA GLY A 99 -20.14 -8.78 -9.11
C GLY A 99 -19.93 -8.37 -10.57
N PHE A 100 -20.46 -9.17 -11.50
CA PHE A 100 -20.23 -8.99 -12.93
C PHE A 100 -21.46 -8.42 -13.64
N ILE A 101 -21.37 -7.19 -14.17
CA ILE A 101 -22.44 -6.57 -14.99
C ILE A 101 -22.71 -7.39 -16.27
N SER A 102 -21.70 -8.11 -16.77
CA SER A 102 -21.86 -9.04 -17.90
C SER A 102 -22.74 -10.25 -17.59
N ASN A 103 -23.06 -10.49 -16.31
CA ASN A 103 -24.03 -11.48 -15.87
C ASN A 103 -25.37 -10.77 -15.55
N PRO A 104 -26.43 -10.96 -16.36
CA PRO A 104 -27.71 -10.26 -16.18
C PRO A 104 -28.42 -10.52 -14.85
N GLU A 105 -28.11 -11.62 -14.17
CA GLU A 105 -28.64 -11.88 -12.83
C GLU A 105 -27.96 -10.97 -11.79
N GLN A 106 -26.63 -10.85 -11.88
CA GLN A 106 -25.84 -10.02 -10.97
C GLN A 106 -26.01 -8.53 -11.24
N GLU A 107 -26.12 -8.12 -12.50
CA GLU A 107 -26.46 -6.74 -12.84
C GLU A 107 -27.75 -6.30 -12.13
N ARG A 108 -28.79 -7.14 -12.18
CA ARG A 108 -30.07 -6.86 -11.51
C ARG A 108 -29.92 -6.85 -9.99
N GLU A 109 -29.15 -7.77 -9.42
CA GLU A 109 -28.93 -7.83 -7.97
C GLU A 109 -28.13 -6.62 -7.47
N MET A 110 -27.05 -6.24 -8.16
CA MET A 110 -26.18 -5.10 -7.85
C MET A 110 -26.91 -3.76 -7.92
N GLY A 111 -27.97 -3.66 -8.73
CA GLY A 111 -28.84 -2.50 -8.78
C GLY A 111 -29.79 -2.37 -7.58
N GLN A 112 -29.91 -3.39 -6.73
CA GLN A 112 -30.83 -3.36 -5.59
C GLN A 112 -30.18 -2.68 -4.38
N PRO A 113 -30.87 -1.73 -3.72
CA PRO A 113 -30.35 -1.06 -2.53
C PRO A 113 -29.95 -2.04 -1.42
N GLY A 114 -30.72 -3.12 -1.21
CA GLY A 114 -30.42 -4.12 -0.19
C GLY A 114 -29.11 -4.88 -0.45
N PHE A 115 -28.74 -5.12 -1.71
CA PHE A 115 -27.44 -5.73 -2.05
C PHE A 115 -26.30 -4.76 -1.74
N GLN A 116 -26.44 -3.50 -2.17
CA GLN A 116 -25.44 -2.45 -1.94
C GLN A 116 -25.21 -2.23 -0.43
N THR A 117 -26.27 -2.23 0.38
CA THR A 117 -26.16 -2.16 1.84
C THR A 117 -25.36 -3.33 2.41
N ARG A 118 -25.64 -4.58 1.98
CA ARG A 118 -24.90 -5.76 2.43
C ARG A 118 -23.41 -5.70 2.09
N VAL A 119 -23.08 -5.23 0.88
CA VAL A 119 -21.68 -5.02 0.47
C VAL A 119 -21.01 -3.94 1.32
N ALA A 120 -21.67 -2.79 1.51
CA ALA A 120 -21.12 -1.69 2.30
C ALA A 120 -20.88 -2.10 3.76
N GLU A 121 -21.85 -2.80 4.38
CA GLU A 121 -21.72 -3.33 5.74
C GLU A 121 -20.57 -4.34 5.86
N ALA A 122 -20.38 -5.20 4.84
CA ALA A 122 -19.26 -6.13 4.81
C ALA A 122 -17.91 -5.40 4.79
N ILE A 123 -17.76 -4.41 3.91
CA ILE A 123 -16.53 -3.63 3.77
C ILE A 123 -16.22 -2.89 5.08
N VAL A 124 -17.22 -2.23 5.68
CA VAL A 124 -17.06 -1.53 6.95
C VAL A 124 -16.62 -2.49 8.06
N ALA A 125 -17.28 -3.65 8.18
CA ALA A 125 -16.91 -4.67 9.15
C ALA A 125 -15.47 -5.16 8.96
N GLY A 126 -15.07 -5.43 7.70
CA GLY A 126 -13.72 -5.89 7.37
C GLY A 126 -12.65 -4.86 7.70
N VAL A 127 -12.89 -3.58 7.37
CA VAL A 127 -11.97 -2.48 7.70
C VAL A 127 -11.84 -2.27 9.22
N VAL A 128 -12.95 -2.37 9.96
CA VAL A 128 -12.92 -2.29 11.43
C VAL A 128 -12.08 -3.42 12.03
N ARG A 129 -12.26 -4.65 11.55
CA ARG A 129 -11.46 -5.80 11.99
C ARG A 129 -9.99 -5.64 11.67
N PHE A 130 -9.67 -5.16 10.47
CA PHE A 130 -8.29 -4.88 10.07
C PHE A 130 -7.65 -3.80 10.96
N ARG A 131 -8.37 -2.72 11.25
CA ARG A 131 -7.90 -1.68 12.20
C ARG A 131 -7.60 -2.27 13.57
N ASP A 132 -8.49 -3.09 14.11
CA ASP A 132 -8.33 -3.69 15.43
C ASP A 132 -7.18 -4.70 15.45
N TYR A 133 -6.98 -5.43 14.35
CA TYR A 133 -5.82 -6.28 14.13
C TYR A 133 -4.52 -5.46 14.14
N LEU A 134 -4.44 -4.34 13.42
CA LEU A 134 -3.27 -3.46 13.42
C LEU A 134 -2.98 -2.84 14.79
N ALA A 135 -4.00 -2.56 15.60
CA ALA A 135 -3.81 -2.08 16.97
C ALA A 135 -3.13 -3.13 17.86
N THR A 136 -3.30 -4.42 17.54
CA THR A 136 -2.71 -5.55 18.26
C THR A 136 -1.35 -5.96 17.68
N TYR A 137 -1.21 -5.84 16.35
CA TYR A 137 -0.02 -6.16 15.58
C TYR A 137 0.39 -4.93 14.75
N PRO A 138 1.02 -3.91 15.36
CA PRO A 138 1.39 -2.70 14.65
C PRO A 138 2.37 -3.05 13.53
N TYR A 139 1.91 -2.90 12.29
CA TYR A 139 2.82 -2.84 11.16
C TYR A 139 3.52 -1.48 11.23
N ALA A 140 4.82 -1.46 11.55
CA ALA A 140 5.57 -0.25 11.81
C ALA A 140 5.40 0.77 10.66
N PRO A 141 4.72 1.91 10.88
CA PRO A 141 4.71 2.98 9.90
C PRO A 141 6.10 3.60 9.84
N ASP A 142 6.43 4.16 8.67
CA ASP A 142 7.74 4.74 8.38
C ASP A 142 8.20 5.70 9.50
N GLU A 143 9.34 5.42 10.14
CA GLU A 143 10.03 6.42 10.98
C GLU A 143 10.65 7.55 10.12
N GLU A 144 10.54 7.46 8.79
CA GLU A 144 11.17 8.39 7.83
C GLU A 144 10.25 9.56 7.42
N THR A 145 9.47 10.08 8.37
CA THR A 145 8.91 11.45 8.24
C THR A 145 9.13 12.29 9.51
N ALA A 146 9.83 11.76 10.52
CA ALA A 146 10.09 12.46 11.78
C ALA A 146 11.54 12.99 11.93
N ALA A 147 12.41 12.86 10.93
CA ALA A 147 13.75 13.44 10.98
C ALA A 147 14.23 13.87 9.60
N ASP A 148 13.86 15.09 9.20
CA ASP A 148 14.76 15.90 8.37
C ASP A 148 15.63 16.73 9.33
N PRO A 149 16.91 16.38 9.56
CA PRO A 149 17.82 17.24 10.32
C PRO A 149 18.41 18.37 9.45
N GLY A 150 17.88 18.60 8.25
CA GLY A 150 18.40 19.55 7.27
C GLY A 150 17.94 21.01 7.43
N ASP A 151 16.89 21.30 8.18
CA ASP A 151 16.33 22.68 8.26
C ASP A 151 16.74 23.44 9.54
N ALA A 152 17.85 23.04 10.17
CA ALA A 152 18.52 23.89 11.14
C ALA A 152 19.25 25.01 10.39
N ALA A 153 18.57 26.14 10.22
CA ALA A 153 19.15 27.40 9.78
C ALA A 153 20.50 27.66 10.47
N PRO A 154 21.52 28.18 9.76
CA PRO A 154 22.81 28.42 10.38
C PRO A 154 22.67 29.48 11.48
N ALA A 155 22.91 29.07 12.73
CA ALA A 155 23.14 29.99 13.83
C ALA A 155 24.33 30.89 13.46
N GLY A 156 24.07 32.20 13.47
CA GLY A 156 24.95 33.22 12.91
C GLY A 156 26.38 33.16 13.43
N ALA A 157 27.32 33.23 12.50
CA ALA A 157 28.70 33.59 12.78
C ALA A 157 28.74 35.07 13.22
N ALA A 158 28.69 35.31 14.52
CA ALA A 158 29.14 36.57 15.09
C ALA A 158 30.66 36.66 14.90
N GLN A 159 31.08 37.68 14.17
CA GLN A 159 32.48 38.08 14.00
C GLN A 159 33.06 38.48 15.35
N ASP A 160 34.20 37.88 15.74
CA ASP A 160 35.04 38.40 16.81
C ASP A 160 36.31 39.00 16.19
N PRO A 161 36.49 40.33 16.19
CA PRO A 161 37.58 40.95 15.46
C PRO A 161 38.66 41.52 16.39
N GLN A 162 39.32 40.74 17.25
CA GLN A 162 40.61 41.17 17.83
C GLN A 162 41.57 40.00 18.15
N ARG A 163 42.62 39.87 17.34
CA ARG A 163 43.97 39.58 17.85
C ARG A 163 44.92 40.65 17.35
N ARG A 164 45.15 41.63 18.22
CA ARG A 164 46.45 42.28 18.33
C ARG A 164 47.31 41.36 19.20
N ASP A 165 48.53 41.11 18.73
CA ASP A 165 49.80 41.33 19.44
C ASP A 165 50.91 40.59 18.69
#